data_AF-K2A9M5-F1
#
_entry.id   AF-K2A9M5-F1
#
_cell.length_a   1.000
_cell.length_b   1.000
_cell.length_c   1.000
_cell.angle_alpha   90.00
_cell.angle_beta   90.00
_cell.angle_gamma   90.00
#
_symmetry.space_group_name_H-M   'P 1'
#
loop_
_entity.id
_entity.type
_entity.pdbx_description
1 polymer ?
#
loop_
_entity_poly.entity_id
_entity_poly.type
_entity_poly.pdbx_seq_one_letter_code
_entity_poly.pdbx_strand_id
1 'polypeptide(L)' 'MIIPIFQILYYLIFFTMFLMSIFIVFHIVFYSYSTISKFLMLAIFIPVVGALLFGNFVLFSSIDLGNLLTGIL' A
#
# COMPACT_ATOMS: atom_id res chain seq x y z
N MET A 1 7.15 20.86 15.90
CA MET A 1 6.79 21.06 14.48
C MET A 1 7.31 19.97 13.55
N ILE A 2 8.43 19.30 13.85
CA ILE A 2 9.00 18.23 13.01
C ILE A 2 8.11 16.97 12.94
N ILE A 3 7.51 16.55 14.06
CA ILE A 3 6.72 15.31 14.13
C ILE A 3 5.55 15.27 13.12
N PRO A 4 4.69 16.32 12.99
CA PRO A 4 3.65 16.35 11.96
C PRO A 4 4.17 16.21 10.52
N ILE A 5 5.35 16.76 10.22
CA ILE A 5 5.95 16.65 8.88
C ILE A 5 6.32 15.19 8.58
N PHE A 6 6.93 14.49 9.54
CA PHE A 6 7.24 13.07 9.41
C PHE A 6 5.98 12.21 9.29
N GLN A 7 4.91 12.53 10.03
CA GLN A 7 3.63 11.84 9.88
C GLN A 7 3.07 12.00 8.47
N ILE A 8 3.08 13.21 7.91
CA ILE A 8 2.63 13.46 6.53
C ILE A 8 3.47 12.68 5.53
N LEU A 9 4.81 12.71 5.65
CA LEU A 9 5.70 11.95 4.78
C LEU A 9 5.47 10.44 4.91
N TYR A 10 5.22 9.96 6.11
CA TYR A 10 4.96 8.55 6.37
C TYR A 10 3.66 8.06 5.70
N TYR A 11 2.58 8.83 5.81
CA TYR A 11 1.35 8.54 5.08
C TYR A 11 1.47 8.73 3.57
N LEU A 12 2.33 9.65 3.10
CA LEU A 12 2.62 9.82 1.68
C LEU A 12 3.29 8.56 1.11
N ILE A 13 4.22 7.95 1.85
CA ILE A 13 4.83 6.66 1.45
C ILE A 13 3.76 5.58 1.36
N PHE A 14 2.90 5.44 2.36
CA PHE A 14 1.79 4.48 2.29
C PHE A 14 0.88 4.74 1.08
N PHE A 15 0.59 6.01 0.77
CA PHE A 15 -0.18 6.38 -0.41
C PHE A 15 0.51 6.00 -1.73
N THR A 16 1.84 6.12 -1.83
CA THR A 16 2.55 5.62 -3.02
C THR A 16 2.46 4.10 -3.15
N MET A 17 2.50 3.35 -2.04
CA MET A 17 2.31 1.89 -2.04
C MET A 17 0.89 1.51 -2.50
N PHE A 18 -0.11 2.29 -2.10
CA PHE A 18 -1.49 2.16 -2.57
C PHE A 18 -1.60 2.37 -4.09
N LEU A 19 -1.02 3.45 -4.62
CA LEU A 19 -1.01 3.72 -6.07
C LEU A 19 -0.28 2.63 -6.85
N MET A 20 0.87 2.15 -6.34
CA MET A 20 1.62 1.04 -6.95
C MET A 20 0.80 -0.24 -6.97
N SER A 21 0.06 -0.53 -5.90
CA SER A 21 -0.84 -1.69 -5.82
C SER A 21 -1.93 -1.64 -6.88
N ILE A 22 -2.58 -0.47 -7.05
CA ILE A 22 -3.57 -0.26 -8.12
C ILE A 22 -2.93 -0.41 -9.50
N PHE A 23 -1.75 0.18 -9.71
CA PHE A 23 -1.05 0.13 -10.99
C PHE A 23 -0.71 -1.31 -11.38
N ILE A 24 -0.21 -2.13 -10.45
CA ILE A 24 0.12 -3.53 -10.70
C ILE A 24 -1.13 -4.32 -11.11
N VAL A 25 -2.23 -4.18 -10.35
CA VAL A 25 -3.49 -4.85 -10.67
C VAL A 25 -3.99 -4.42 -12.05
N PHE A 26 -4.01 -3.12 -12.33
CA PHE A 26 -4.40 -2.58 -13.63
C PHE A 26 -3.54 -3.12 -14.77
N HIS A 27 -2.22 -3.10 -14.61
CA HIS A 27 -1.26 -3.57 -15.61
C HIS A 27 -1.50 -5.05 -15.93
N ILE A 28 -1.59 -5.90 -14.91
CA ILE A 28 -1.84 -7.33 -15.09
C ILE A 28 -3.13 -7.59 -15.89
N VAL A 29 -4.19 -6.86 -15.56
CA VAL A 29 -5.50 -7.03 -16.21
C VAL A 29 -5.46 -6.54 -17.65
N PHE A 30 -4.89 -5.36 -17.89
CA PHE A 30 -4.83 -4.75 -19.21
C PHE A 30 -4.00 -5.57 -20.20
N TYR A 31 -2.86 -6.11 -19.75
CA TYR A 31 -1.93 -6.85 -20.59
C TYR A 31 -2.22 -8.35 -20.72
N SER A 32 -3.23 -8.88 -20.04
CA SER A 32 -3.60 -10.29 -20.22
C SER A 32 -4.37 -10.54 -21.53
N TYR A 33 -3.95 -11.59 -22.23
CA TYR A 33 -4.35 -11.87 -23.62
C TYR A 33 -5.78 -12.37 -23.78
N SER A 34 -6.35 -13.05 -22.77
CA SER A 34 -7.69 -13.64 -22.83
C SER A 34 -8.59 -13.15 -21.70
N THR A 35 -9.89 -13.07 -21.96
CA THR A 35 -10.90 -12.66 -20.95
C THR A 35 -10.92 -13.59 -19.74
N ILE A 36 -10.67 -14.89 -19.94
CA ILE A 36 -10.55 -15.87 -18.85
C ILE A 36 -9.32 -15.57 -18.00
N SER A 37 -8.17 -15.27 -18.63
CA SER A 37 -6.96 -14.86 -17.92
C SER A 37 -7.18 -13.58 -17.12
N LYS A 38 -7.91 -12.59 -17.66
CA LYS A 38 -8.27 -11.35 -16.92
C LYS A 38 -8.99 -11.69 -15.62
N PHE A 39 -10.02 -12.52 -15.70
CA PHE A 39 -10.85 -12.87 -14.55
C PHE A 39 -10.06 -13.64 -13.49
N LEU A 40 -9.26 -14.63 -13.90
CA LEU A 40 -8.41 -15.40 -12.99
C LEU A 40 -7.37 -14.51 -12.31
N MET A 41 -6.72 -13.62 -13.06
CA MET A 41 -5.74 -12.70 -12.47
C MET A 41 -6.39 -11.73 -11.49
N LEU A 42 -7.57 -11.18 -11.79
CA LEU A 42 -8.32 -10.34 -10.84
C LEU A 42 -8.66 -11.11 -9.56
N ALA A 43 -9.17 -12.33 -9.69
CA ALA A 43 -9.61 -13.16 -8.56
C ALA A 43 -8.46 -13.51 -7.61
N ILE A 44 -7.22 -13.59 -8.11
CA ILE A 44 -6.04 -13.88 -7.29
C ILE A 44 -5.40 -12.58 -6.78
N PHE A 45 -5.10 -11.63 -7.67
CA PHE A 45 -4.29 -10.47 -7.31
C PHE A 45 -5.05 -9.47 -6.45
N ILE A 46 -6.36 -9.27 -6.64
CA ILE A 46 -7.12 -8.36 -5.78
C ILE A 46 -7.05 -8.78 -4.31
N PRO A 47 -7.41 -10.01 -3.91
CA PRO A 47 -7.34 -10.41 -2.52
C PRO A 47 -5.91 -10.45 -1.97
N VAL A 48 -4.92 -10.89 -2.77
CA VAL A 48 -3.51 -10.91 -2.32
C VAL A 48 -3.00 -9.48 -2.06
N VAL A 49 -3.13 -8.59 -3.04
CA VAL A 49 -2.70 -7.20 -2.92
C VAL A 49 -3.50 -6.47 -1.84
N GLY A 50 -4.80 -6.73 -1.75
CA GLY A 50 -5.67 -6.19 -0.70
C GLY A 50 -5.24 -6.61 0.71
N ALA A 51 -4.93 -7.89 0.92
CA ALA A 51 -4.44 -8.38 2.20
C ALA A 51 -3.08 -7.76 2.57
N LEU A 52 -2.16 -7.66 1.61
CA LEU A 52 -0.85 -7.02 1.81
C LEU A 52 -0.98 -5.53 2.13
N LEU A 53 -1.82 -4.80 1.40
CA LEU A 53 -2.07 -3.39 1.61
C LEU A 53 -2.73 -3.15 2.97
N PHE A 54 -3.71 -3.99 3.35
CA PHE A 54 -4.35 -3.92 4.65
C PHE A 54 -3.37 -4.21 5.79
N GLY A 55 -2.52 -5.24 5.65
CA GLY A 55 -1.46 -5.52 6.61
C GLY A 55 -0.52 -4.34 6.78
N ASN A 56 -0.07 -3.73 5.67
CA ASN A 56 0.74 -2.52 5.72
C ASN A 56 0.00 -1.34 6.38
N PHE A 57 -1.29 -1.16 6.11
CA PHE A 57 -2.08 -0.10 6.74
C PHE A 57 -2.13 -0.25 8.26
N VAL A 58 -2.35 -1.48 8.75
CA VAL A 58 -2.37 -1.78 10.19
C VAL A 58 -1.00 -1.50 10.81
N LEU A 59 0.08 -1.94 10.17
CA LEU A 59 1.45 -1.68 10.64
C LEU A 59 1.80 -0.19 10.63
N PHE A 60 1.41 0.55 9.59
CA PHE A 60 1.63 1.99 9.53
C PHE A 60 0.84 2.73 10.61
N SER A 61 -0.38 2.29 10.90
CA SER A 61 -1.23 2.94 11.90
C SER A 61 -0.88 2.57 13.35
N SER A 62 -0.19 1.45 13.58
CA SER A 62 0.22 1.01 14.92
C SER A 62 1.54 1.60 15.39
N ILE A 63 2.33 2.19 14.49
CA ILE A 63 3.62 2.78 14.84
C ILE A 63 3.41 4.15 15.49
N ASP A 64 3.79 4.25 16.75
CA ASP A 64 3.83 5.52 17.48
C ASP A 64 5.07 6.34 17.07
N LEU A 65 4.92 7.08 15.97
CA LEU A 65 5.93 7.99 15.46
C LEU A 65 6.32 9.08 16.47
N GLY A 66 5.42 9.46 17.38
CA GLY A 66 5.70 10.46 18.40
C GLY A 66 6.80 9.97 19.34
N ASN A 67 6.59 8.78 19.91
CA ASN A 67 7.55 8.14 20.81
C ASN A 67 8.84 7.70 20.11
N LEU A 68 8.77 7.26 18.85
CA LEU A 68 9.95 6.89 18.06
C LEU A 68 10.85 8.09 17.78
N LEU A 69 10.26 9.24 17.43
CA LEU A 69 11.02 10.44 17.07
C LEU A 69 11.57 11.17 18.30
N THR A 70 10.86 11.16 19.44
CA THR A 70 11.40 11.71 20.71
C THR A 70 12.54 10.89 21.30
N GLY A 71 12.67 9.61 20.93
CA GLY A 71 13.82 8.78 21.31
C GLY A 71 15.06 9.00 20.46
N ILE A 72 14.94 9.68 19.30
CA ILE A 72 16.01 9.86 18.31
C ILE A 72 16.49 11.32 18.24
N LEU A 73 15.58 12.29 18.39
CA LEU A 73 15.82 13.74 18.37
C LEU A 73 15.78 14.32 19.78
#